data_AF-A0A963M4H9-F1
#
_entry.id   AF-A0A963M4H9-F1
#
_cell.length_a   1.000
_cell.length_b   1.000
_cell.length_c   1.000
_cell.angle_alpha   90.00
_cell.angle_beta   90.00
_cell.angle_gamma   90.00
#
_symmetry.space_group_name_H-M   'P 1'
#
loop_
_entity.id
_entity.type
_entity.pdbx_description
1 polymer ?
#
loop_
_entity_poly.entity_id
_entity_poly.type
_entity_poly.pdbx_seq_one_letter_code
_entity_poly.pdbx_strand_id
1 'polypeptide(L)'
;MAYPKSLAALLTASLFALGASAADAPPAAAKPDLTKGAASYAAVCVACHAADGNSTVPAQPKLAGQHPEYLDKQLTEFKSGARNNAIMKGFASALSEADMRNIAWWLASQKPKDGFAKDPKTVMLGEQIYRGGIMDRNVPACAGCHSPNGAGIPAQ
;
A
#
# COMPACT_ATOMS: atom_id res chain seq x y z
N MET A 1 64.54 47.08 11.51
CA MET A 1 63.77 48.31 11.77
C MET A 1 62.32 48.00 11.45
N ALA A 2 61.48 47.63 12.43
CA ALA A 2 60.82 48.48 13.43
C ALA A 2 59.66 49.32 12.83
N TYR A 3 58.43 48.94 13.22
CA TYR A 3 57.09 49.48 12.92
C TYR A 3 56.89 50.96 13.35
N PRO A 4 55.89 51.67 12.78
CA PRO A 4 54.70 52.05 13.60
C PRO A 4 53.36 52.01 12.81
N LYS A 5 52.25 51.49 13.37
CA LYS A 5 51.21 52.08 14.26
C LYS A 5 50.07 52.87 13.55
N SER A 6 48.87 52.28 13.70
CA SER A 6 47.56 52.89 14.01
C SER A 6 46.82 53.71 12.94
N LEU A 7 45.56 53.33 12.65
CA LEU A 7 44.32 54.04 13.06
C LEU A 7 43.08 53.53 12.28
N ALA A 8 42.11 53.00 13.05
CA ALA A 8 40.65 53.20 13.00
C ALA A 8 39.82 53.10 11.69
N ALA A 9 38.52 52.78 11.91
CA ALA A 9 37.32 53.00 11.07
C ALA A 9 37.05 51.94 9.96
N LEU A 10 35.84 51.44 9.70
CA LEU A 10 34.46 51.72 10.12
C LEU A 10 33.59 50.48 9.79
N LEU A 11 32.51 50.29 10.56
CA LEU A 11 31.45 49.30 10.30
C LEU A 11 30.73 49.53 8.96
N THR A 12 30.34 48.45 8.28
CA THR A 12 29.03 48.33 7.60
C THR A 12 28.64 46.86 7.51
N ALA A 13 27.68 46.44 8.33
CA ALA A 13 27.02 45.14 8.23
C ALA A 13 25.85 45.28 7.25
N SER A 14 25.94 44.63 6.09
CA SER A 14 24.83 44.54 5.14
C SER A 14 24.04 43.26 5.42
N LEU A 15 22.90 43.39 6.11
CA LEU A 15 21.90 42.32 6.21
C LEU A 15 21.16 42.19 4.87
N PHE A 16 21.44 41.12 4.12
CA PHE A 16 20.58 40.67 3.03
C PHE A 16 19.44 39.83 3.63
N ALA A 17 18.24 40.39 3.70
CA ALA A 17 17.04 39.63 4.05
C ALA A 17 16.55 38.88 2.80
N LEU A 18 16.82 37.57 2.74
CA LEU A 18 16.17 36.66 1.78
C LEU A 18 14.73 36.42 2.25
N GLY A 19 13.76 37.01 1.55
CA GLY A 19 12.35 36.65 1.69
C GLY A 19 12.11 35.26 1.10
N ALA A 20 11.93 34.26 1.96
CA ALA A 20 11.43 32.96 1.53
C ALA A 20 9.93 33.06 1.25
N SER A 21 9.55 33.02 -0.03
CA SER A 21 8.14 32.74 -0.40
C SER A 21 7.86 31.28 -0.08
N ALA A 22 7.01 31.03 0.90
CA ALA A 22 6.41 29.72 1.12
C ALA A 22 5.50 29.43 -0.07
N ALA A 23 5.91 28.52 -0.95
CA ALA A 23 5.02 27.94 -1.93
C ALA A 23 3.94 27.13 -1.19
N ASP A 24 2.68 27.39 -1.51
CA ASP A 24 1.53 26.61 -1.05
C ASP A 24 1.77 25.12 -1.33
N ALA A 25 2.11 24.37 -0.28
CA ALA A 25 2.16 22.92 -0.36
C ALA A 25 0.74 22.39 -0.67
N PRO A 26 0.58 21.43 -1.60
CA PRO A 26 -0.72 20.83 -1.86
C PRO A 26 -1.35 20.33 -0.55
N PRO A 27 -2.67 20.54 -0.35
CA PRO A 27 -3.34 20.09 0.86
C PRO A 27 -3.10 18.59 1.03
N ALA A 28 -2.67 18.21 2.24
CA ALA A 28 -2.44 16.82 2.59
C ALA A 28 -3.69 16.00 2.27
N ALA A 29 -3.50 14.83 1.65
CA ALA A 29 -4.61 13.92 1.36
C ALA A 29 -5.42 13.66 2.64
N ALA A 30 -6.74 13.83 2.54
CA ALA A 30 -7.63 13.59 3.66
C ALA A 30 -7.41 12.17 4.21
N LYS A 31 -7.42 12.05 5.55
CA LYS A 31 -7.29 10.74 6.19
C LYS A 31 -8.42 9.82 5.72
N PRO A 32 -8.16 8.53 5.45
CA PRO A 32 -9.18 7.57 5.08
C PRO A 32 -10.31 7.50 6.13
N ASP A 33 -11.55 7.47 5.65
CA ASP A 33 -12.77 7.37 6.45
C ASP A 33 -13.23 5.91 6.46
N LEU A 34 -12.93 5.20 7.55
CA LEU A 34 -13.24 3.78 7.68
C LEU A 34 -14.74 3.50 7.73
N THR A 35 -15.56 4.45 8.22
CA THR A 35 -17.02 4.32 8.25
C THR A 35 -17.59 4.36 6.85
N LYS A 36 -17.13 5.30 6.01
CA LYS A 36 -17.46 5.33 4.58
C LYS A 36 -16.91 4.12 3.83
N GLY A 37 -15.72 3.66 4.20
CA GLY A 37 -15.11 2.45 3.65
C GLY A 37 -15.98 1.22 3.88
N ALA A 38 -16.43 1.02 5.12
CA ALA A 38 -17.36 -0.04 5.49
C ALA A 38 -18.67 0.04 4.70
N ALA A 39 -19.27 1.23 4.61
CA ALA A 39 -20.54 1.44 3.90
C ALA A 39 -20.41 1.16 2.40
N SER A 40 -19.35 1.66 1.76
CA SER A 40 -19.10 1.47 0.32
C SER A 40 -18.81 0.00 0.00
N TYR A 41 -18.05 -0.67 0.88
CA TYR A 41 -17.79 -2.11 0.76
C TYR A 41 -19.08 -2.93 0.91
N ALA A 42 -19.92 -2.59 1.90
CA ALA A 42 -21.18 -3.26 2.16
C ALA A 42 -22.14 -3.21 0.96
N ALA A 43 -22.12 -2.11 0.20
CA ALA A 43 -23.03 -1.89 -0.91
C ALA A 43 -22.81 -2.87 -2.09
N VAL A 44 -21.56 -3.25 -2.40
CA VAL A 44 -21.26 -3.96 -3.66
C VAL A 44 -20.26 -5.12 -3.53
N CYS A 45 -19.47 -5.20 -2.47
CA CYS A 45 -18.37 -6.16 -2.38
C CYS A 45 -18.74 -7.47 -1.66
N VAL A 46 -19.68 -7.39 -0.70
CA VAL A 46 -19.96 -8.46 0.27
C VAL A 46 -20.48 -9.75 -0.34
N ALA A 47 -21.16 -9.66 -1.49
CA ALA A 47 -21.71 -10.82 -2.18
C ALA A 47 -20.62 -11.81 -2.65
N CYS A 48 -19.41 -11.31 -2.89
CA CYS A 48 -18.27 -12.11 -3.36
C CYS A 48 -17.18 -12.26 -2.28
N HIS A 49 -16.89 -11.18 -1.56
CA HIS A 49 -15.75 -11.12 -0.65
C HIS A 49 -16.12 -11.34 0.82
N ALA A 50 -17.39 -11.63 1.11
CA ALA A 50 -17.99 -11.70 2.45
C ALA A 50 -17.99 -10.35 3.19
N ALA A 51 -18.81 -10.26 4.25
CA ALA A 51 -19.03 -9.02 4.99
C ALA A 51 -17.77 -8.45 5.66
N ASP A 52 -16.81 -9.30 6.01
CA ASP A 52 -15.56 -8.94 6.69
C ASP A 52 -14.33 -9.05 5.77
N GLY A 53 -14.52 -9.31 4.48
CA GLY A 53 -13.41 -9.54 3.53
C GLY A 53 -12.83 -10.95 3.58
N ASN A 54 -13.36 -11.88 4.39
CA ASN A 54 -12.89 -13.27 4.46
C ASN A 54 -13.77 -14.21 3.62
N SER A 55 -13.65 -14.12 2.29
CA SER A 55 -14.40 -15.02 1.39
C SER A 55 -14.13 -16.50 1.69
N THR A 56 -15.19 -17.31 1.60
CA THR A 56 -15.15 -18.77 1.69
C THR A 56 -15.20 -19.45 0.32
N VAL A 57 -15.44 -18.69 -0.75
CA VAL A 57 -15.49 -19.19 -2.13
C VAL A 57 -14.06 -19.19 -2.68
N PRO A 58 -13.49 -20.35 -3.08
CA PRO A 58 -12.08 -20.43 -3.48
C PRO A 58 -11.65 -19.52 -4.64
N ALA A 59 -12.58 -19.20 -5.55
CA ALA A 59 -12.32 -18.30 -6.68
C ALA A 59 -12.30 -16.81 -6.29
N GLN A 60 -12.78 -16.47 -5.09
CA GLN A 60 -12.86 -15.10 -4.60
C GLN A 60 -11.78 -14.87 -3.54
N PRO A 61 -10.87 -13.90 -3.74
CA PRO A 61 -9.81 -13.66 -2.80
C PRO A 61 -10.34 -13.15 -1.46
N LYS A 62 -9.65 -13.51 -0.38
CA LYS A 62 -9.76 -12.84 0.92
C LYS A 62 -9.07 -11.48 0.82
N LEU A 63 -9.75 -10.45 1.28
CA LEU A 63 -9.29 -9.06 1.27
C LEU A 63 -8.97 -8.54 2.68
N ALA A 64 -9.50 -9.20 3.72
CA ALA A 64 -9.29 -8.82 5.11
C ALA A 64 -7.80 -8.81 5.48
N GLY A 65 -7.33 -7.73 6.11
CA GLY A 65 -5.96 -7.59 6.59
C GLY A 65 -4.90 -7.43 5.50
N GLN A 66 -5.31 -7.28 4.23
CA GLN A 66 -4.38 -6.98 3.15
C GLN A 66 -3.87 -5.54 3.27
N HIS A 67 -2.64 -5.30 2.78
CA HIS A 67 -2.05 -3.96 2.77
C HIS A 67 -2.94 -2.98 2.02
N PRO A 68 -3.29 -1.83 2.63
CA PRO A 68 -4.25 -0.91 2.05
C PRO A 68 -3.77 -0.32 0.72
N GLU A 69 -2.47 -0.02 0.59
CA GLU A 69 -1.88 0.50 -0.65
C GLU A 69 -1.99 -0.51 -1.80
N TYR A 70 -1.85 -1.81 -1.49
CA TYR A 70 -2.05 -2.86 -2.48
C TYR A 70 -3.52 -2.88 -2.94
N LEU A 71 -4.48 -2.87 -2.01
CA LEU A 71 -5.91 -2.89 -2.34
C LEU A 71 -6.32 -1.67 -3.18
N ASP A 72 -5.86 -0.48 -2.81
CA ASP A 72 -6.15 0.77 -3.53
C ASP A 72 -5.55 0.75 -4.95
N LYS A 73 -4.30 0.29 -5.09
CA LYS A 73 -3.66 0.06 -6.39
C LYS A 73 -4.46 -0.94 -7.22
N GLN A 74 -4.88 -2.07 -6.65
CA GLN A 74 -5.63 -3.08 -7.39
C GLN A 74 -6.99 -2.55 -7.88
N LEU A 75 -7.73 -1.81 -7.05
CA LEU A 75 -8.99 -1.18 -7.47
C LEU A 75 -8.75 -0.16 -8.60
N THR A 76 -7.71 0.67 -8.47
CA THR A 76 -7.30 1.63 -9.49
C THR A 76 -6.93 0.94 -10.81
N GLU A 77 -6.18 -0.16 -10.76
CA GLU A 77 -5.78 -0.93 -11.95
C GLU A 77 -6.95 -1.67 -12.60
N PHE A 78 -7.92 -2.15 -11.82
CA PHE A 78 -9.16 -2.71 -12.37
C PHE A 78 -10.00 -1.63 -13.07
N LYS A 79 -10.10 -0.43 -12.46
CA LYS A 79 -10.83 0.71 -13.03
C LYS A 79 -10.23 1.18 -14.35
N SER A 80 -8.90 1.35 -14.40
CA SER A 80 -8.20 1.77 -15.62
C SER A 80 -8.12 0.67 -16.68
N GLY A 81 -8.24 -0.60 -16.26
CA GLY A 81 -8.06 -1.78 -17.11
C GLY A 81 -6.61 -2.25 -17.21
N ALA A 82 -5.66 -1.61 -16.51
CA ALA A 82 -4.29 -2.11 -16.39
C ALA A 82 -4.23 -3.52 -15.79
N ARG A 83 -5.15 -3.82 -14.87
CA ARG A 83 -5.44 -5.19 -14.43
C ARG A 83 -6.74 -5.67 -15.08
N ASN A 84 -6.61 -6.59 -16.02
CA ASN A 84 -7.76 -7.06 -16.79
C ASN A 84 -8.63 -8.05 -15.98
N ASN A 85 -9.84 -7.63 -15.64
CA ASN A 85 -10.91 -8.48 -15.10
C ASN A 85 -12.25 -7.79 -15.34
N ALA A 86 -13.11 -8.36 -16.20
CA ALA A 86 -14.36 -7.73 -16.59
C ALA A 86 -15.33 -7.51 -15.41
N ILE A 87 -15.35 -8.44 -14.45
CA ILE A 87 -16.21 -8.37 -13.26
C ILE A 87 -15.75 -7.19 -12.39
N MET A 88 -14.50 -7.21 -11.95
CA MET A 88 -13.96 -6.17 -11.07
C MET A 88 -13.88 -4.80 -11.73
N LYS A 89 -13.65 -4.72 -13.05
CA LYS A 89 -13.71 -3.45 -13.78
C LYS A 89 -15.08 -2.81 -13.67
N GLY A 90 -16.16 -3.58 -13.79
CA GLY A 90 -17.53 -3.08 -13.63
C GLY A 90 -17.76 -2.44 -12.26
N PHE A 91 -17.36 -3.12 -11.19
CA PHE A 91 -17.49 -2.61 -9.83
C PHE A 91 -16.55 -1.42 -9.54
N ALA A 92 -15.27 -1.52 -9.91
CA ALA A 92 -14.30 -0.47 -9.66
C ALA A 92 -14.59 0.82 -10.45
N SER A 93 -15.23 0.72 -11.61
CA SER A 93 -15.62 1.89 -12.43
C SER A 93 -16.64 2.80 -11.74
N ALA A 94 -17.46 2.25 -10.84
CA ALA A 94 -18.46 3.01 -10.09
C ALA A 94 -17.90 3.72 -8.84
N LEU A 95 -16.67 3.40 -8.42
CA LEU A 95 -16.05 3.96 -7.22
C LEU A 95 -15.30 5.25 -7.54
N SER A 96 -15.38 6.24 -6.65
CA SER A 96 -14.43 7.36 -6.65
C SER A 96 -13.07 6.92 -6.12
N GLU A 97 -12.02 7.70 -6.37
CA GLU A 97 -10.70 7.47 -5.76
C GLU A 97 -10.77 7.47 -4.23
N ALA A 98 -11.60 8.35 -3.65
CA ALA A 98 -11.84 8.40 -2.22
C ALA A 98 -12.52 7.12 -1.70
N ASP A 99 -13.48 6.55 -2.44
CA ASP A 99 -14.14 5.30 -2.05
C ASP A 99 -13.17 4.13 -2.09
N MET A 100 -12.35 4.01 -3.14
CA MET A 100 -11.32 2.97 -3.25
C MET A 100 -10.33 3.03 -2.08
N ARG A 101 -9.84 4.22 -1.76
CA ARG A 101 -9.01 4.50 -0.59
C ARG A 101 -9.72 4.13 0.71
N ASN A 102 -10.96 4.55 0.92
CA ASN A 102 -11.67 4.26 2.16
C ASN A 102 -11.92 2.76 2.35
N ILE A 103 -12.32 2.05 1.28
CA ILE A 103 -12.52 0.59 1.28
C ILE A 103 -11.22 -0.14 1.62
N ALA A 104 -10.12 0.23 0.97
CA ALA A 104 -8.82 -0.40 1.17
C ALA A 104 -8.34 -0.28 2.62
N TRP A 105 -8.44 0.90 3.24
CA TRP A 105 -8.03 1.10 4.63
C TRP A 105 -8.99 0.44 5.62
N TRP A 106 -10.28 0.36 5.30
CA TRP A 106 -11.22 -0.39 6.13
C TRP A 106 -10.94 -1.91 6.09
N LEU A 107 -10.68 -2.46 4.90
CA LEU A 107 -10.31 -3.89 4.73
C LEU A 107 -9.00 -4.24 5.45
N ALA A 108 -8.01 -3.35 5.41
CA ALA A 108 -6.74 -3.52 6.14
C ALA A 108 -6.94 -3.61 7.66
N SER A 109 -8.00 -2.99 8.20
CA SER A 109 -8.34 -3.08 9.63
C SER A 109 -9.12 -4.35 10.00
N GLN A 110 -9.56 -5.14 9.03
CA GLN A 110 -10.25 -6.40 9.29
C GLN A 110 -9.28 -7.51 9.70
N LYS A 111 -9.72 -8.39 10.58
CA LYS A 111 -8.92 -9.53 11.01
C LYS A 111 -8.89 -10.61 9.89
N PRO A 112 -7.71 -10.96 9.34
CA PRO A 112 -7.61 -12.03 8.37
C PRO A 112 -7.94 -13.38 9.01
N LYS A 113 -8.59 -14.25 8.24
CA LYS A 113 -8.78 -15.66 8.59
C LYS A 113 -7.92 -16.50 7.67
N ASP A 114 -7.12 -17.40 8.25
CA ASP A 114 -6.22 -18.24 7.47
C ASP A 114 -6.99 -19.25 6.60
N GLY A 115 -6.33 -19.66 5.51
CA GLY A 115 -6.71 -20.86 4.76
C GLY A 115 -5.91 -22.05 5.25
N PHE A 116 -6.46 -23.26 5.06
CA PHE A 116 -5.76 -24.49 5.40
C PHE A 116 -5.60 -25.36 4.16
N ALA A 117 -4.36 -25.72 3.85
CA ALA A 117 -4.07 -26.72 2.86
C ALA A 117 -4.39 -28.11 3.41
N LYS A 118 -4.93 -28.98 2.56
CA LYS A 118 -5.51 -30.27 2.97
C LYS A 118 -4.60 -31.47 2.73
N ASP A 119 -3.59 -31.33 1.85
CA ASP A 119 -2.68 -32.41 1.49
C ASP A 119 -1.29 -32.18 2.10
N PRO A 120 -0.88 -32.99 3.09
CA PRO A 120 0.42 -32.85 3.76
C PRO A 120 1.61 -32.87 2.81
N LYS A 121 1.58 -33.66 1.73
CA LYS A 121 2.71 -33.76 0.79
C LYS A 121 2.90 -32.44 0.04
N THR A 122 1.80 -31.85 -0.41
CA THR A 122 1.84 -30.57 -1.12
C THR A 122 2.17 -29.40 -0.20
N VAL A 123 1.78 -29.46 1.08
CA VAL A 123 2.13 -28.44 2.08
C VAL A 123 3.63 -28.41 2.30
N MET A 124 4.26 -29.56 2.52
CA MET A 124 5.71 -29.64 2.73
C MET A 124 6.49 -29.16 1.51
N LEU A 125 6.09 -29.60 0.31
CA LEU A 125 6.72 -29.14 -0.93
C LEU A 125 6.52 -27.63 -1.14
N GLY A 126 5.32 -27.13 -0.87
CA GLY A 126 5.01 -25.70 -0.95
C GLY A 126 5.88 -24.86 -0.01
N GLU A 127 6.08 -25.31 1.23
CA GLU A 127 6.95 -24.62 2.19
C GLU A 127 8.42 -24.61 1.72
N GLN A 128 8.93 -25.74 1.21
CA GLN A 128 10.28 -25.81 0.67
C GLN A 128 10.49 -24.82 -0.48
N ILE A 129 9.56 -24.77 -1.43
CA ILE A 129 9.61 -23.83 -2.55
C ILE A 129 9.49 -22.39 -2.03
N TYR A 130 8.59 -22.12 -1.09
CA TYR A 130 8.35 -20.78 -0.56
C TYR A 130 9.62 -20.19 0.09
N ARG A 131 10.34 -21.01 0.86
CA ARG A 131 11.53 -20.59 1.60
C ARG A 131 12.82 -20.69 0.80
N GLY A 132 12.92 -21.67 -0.10
CA GLY A 132 14.16 -22.02 -0.80
C GLY A 132 14.19 -21.67 -2.29
N GLY A 133 13.05 -21.37 -2.90
CA GLY A 133 12.94 -21.20 -4.35
C GLY A 133 13.07 -22.53 -5.10
N ILE A 134 13.35 -22.45 -6.40
CA ILE A 134 13.58 -23.59 -7.30
C ILE A 134 14.86 -23.29 -8.09
N MET A 135 16.00 -23.66 -7.51
CA MET A 135 17.33 -23.22 -7.96
C MET A 135 17.72 -23.76 -9.34
N ASP A 136 17.38 -25.01 -9.63
CA ASP A 136 17.59 -25.64 -10.95
C ASP A 136 16.77 -24.96 -12.08
N ARG A 137 15.75 -24.17 -11.70
CA ARG A 137 14.91 -23.41 -12.62
C ARG A 137 15.08 -21.90 -12.48
N ASN A 138 16.09 -21.44 -11.75
CA ASN A 138 16.36 -20.02 -11.48
C ASN A 138 15.16 -19.26 -10.89
N VAL A 139 14.34 -19.91 -10.07
CA VAL A 139 13.23 -19.26 -9.36
C VAL A 139 13.70 -18.89 -7.95
N PRO A 140 13.75 -17.60 -7.59
CA PRO A 140 14.13 -17.19 -6.24
C PRO A 140 13.07 -17.60 -5.21
N ALA A 141 13.47 -17.64 -3.93
CA ALA A 141 12.54 -17.90 -2.84
C ALA A 141 11.45 -16.81 -2.76
N CYS A 142 10.19 -17.24 -2.67
CA CYS A 142 9.05 -16.34 -2.53
C CYS A 142 9.15 -15.48 -1.27
N ALA A 143 9.66 -16.06 -0.18
CA ALA A 143 9.84 -15.41 1.12
C ALA A 143 10.71 -14.14 1.06
N GLY A 144 11.58 -14.00 0.05
CA GLY A 144 12.43 -12.82 -0.12
C GLY A 144 11.64 -11.53 -0.38
N CYS A 145 10.45 -11.64 -1.00
CA CYS A 145 9.57 -10.51 -1.27
C CYS A 145 8.22 -10.61 -0.53
N HIS A 146 7.76 -11.82 -0.24
CA HIS A 146 6.46 -12.05 0.42
C HIS A 146 6.56 -12.27 1.94
N SER A 147 7.72 -12.01 2.54
CA SER A 147 8.06 -12.27 3.96
C SER A 147 8.10 -13.77 4.31
N PRO A 148 8.94 -14.23 5.27
CA PRO A 148 8.98 -15.64 5.69
C PRO A 148 7.64 -16.24 6.18
N ASN A 149 6.69 -15.39 6.58
CA ASN A 149 5.37 -15.80 7.07
C ASN A 149 4.22 -15.50 6.09
N GLY A 150 4.51 -15.02 4.86
CA GLY A 150 3.46 -14.69 3.89
C GLY A 150 2.73 -13.37 4.13
N ALA A 151 3.15 -12.57 5.12
CA ALA A 151 2.52 -11.28 5.41
C ALA A 151 2.74 -10.23 4.31
N GLY A 152 3.61 -10.51 3.33
CA GLY A 152 4.05 -9.52 2.36
C GLY A 152 4.96 -8.46 3.00
N ILE A 153 5.36 -7.51 2.17
CA ILE A 153 6.04 -6.30 2.60
C ILE A 153 5.08 -5.16 2.22
N PRO A 154 4.77 -4.21 3.12
CA PRO A 154 3.98 -3.02 2.77
C PRO A 154 4.66 -2.23 1.63
N ALA A 155 3.94 -1.26 1.07
CA ALA A 155 4.37 -0.31 0.03
C ALA A 155 5.82 -0.50 -0.49
N GLN A 156 5.96 -1.19 -1.63
CA GLN A 156 7.16 -1.13 -2.47
C GLN A 156 7.08 0.05 -3.44
#